data_AF-A0A953DAQ0-F1
#
_entry.id   AF-A0A953DAQ0-F1
#
_cell.length_a   1.000
_cell.length_b   1.000
_cell.length_c   1.000
_cell.angle_alpha   90.00
_cell.angle_beta   90.00
_cell.angle_gamma   90.00
#
_symmetry.space_group_name_H-M   'P 1'
#
loop_
_entity.id
_entity.type
_entity.pdbx_description
1 polymer ?
#
loop_
_entity_poly.entity_id
_entity_poly.type
_entity_poly.pdbx_seq_one_letter_code
_entity_poly.pdbx_strand_id
1 'polypeptide(L)'
;MNLQTLISSATRLLIGELLPITVAAAVLVFFWGLFQSIAKGGDKNAAESARNLMVWGILALFVMLSAWGLVKFIQSGLNLNLNPL
;
A
#
# COMPACT_ATOMS: atom_id res chain seq x y z
N MET A 1 3.25 -37.15 0.55
CA MET A 1 3.22 -35.67 0.41
C MET A 1 1.86 -35.31 -0.14
N ASN A 2 1.04 -34.62 0.64
CA ASN A 2 -0.38 -34.49 0.35
C ASN A 2 -0.60 -33.17 -0.41
N LEU A 3 -1.56 -33.12 -1.35
CA LEU A 3 -1.86 -31.88 -2.10
C LEU A 3 -2.17 -30.70 -1.17
N GLN A 4 -2.76 -30.97 -0.01
CA GLN A 4 -3.03 -29.95 1.01
C GLN A 4 -1.75 -29.32 1.57
N THR A 5 -0.64 -30.07 1.67
CA THR A 5 0.68 -29.55 2.10
C THR A 5 1.32 -28.64 1.04
N LEU A 6 1.09 -28.90 -0.24
CA LEU A 6 1.60 -28.06 -1.33
C LEU A 6 0.81 -26.75 -1.44
N ILE A 7 -0.52 -26.83 -1.32
CA ILE A 7 -1.41 -25.66 -1.38
C ILE A 7 -1.16 -24.74 -0.17
N SER A 8 -1.04 -25.29 1.04
CA SER A 8 -0.74 -24.50 2.25
C SER A 8 0.64 -23.83 2.18
N SER A 9 1.65 -24.49 1.62
CA SER A 9 2.99 -23.90 1.45
C SER A 9 3.00 -22.78 0.41
N ALA A 10 2.33 -22.96 -0.73
CA ALA A 10 2.20 -21.93 -1.76
C ALA A 10 1.44 -20.70 -1.24
N THR A 11 0.34 -20.93 -0.50
CA THR A 11 -0.47 -19.86 0.07
C THR A 11 0.31 -19.05 1.10
N ARG A 12 1.10 -19.73 1.95
CA ARG A 12 1.96 -19.10 2.96
C ARG A 12 3.04 -18.20 2.35
N LEU A 13 3.69 -18.65 1.27
CA LEU A 13 4.71 -17.86 0.56
C LEU A 13 4.12 -16.68 -0.23
N LEU A 14 3.02 -16.90 -0.96
CA LEU A 14 2.44 -15.87 -1.84
C LEU A 14 1.66 -14.79 -1.08
N ILE A 15 0.99 -15.16 0.02
CA ILE A 15 0.10 -14.23 0.74
C ILE A 15 0.80 -13.65 1.98
N GLY A 16 1.72 -14.40 2.62
CA GLY A 16 2.41 -13.96 3.84
C GLY A 16 3.54 -12.96 3.60
N GLU A 17 4.40 -13.19 2.62
CA GLU A 17 5.58 -12.33 2.35
C GLU A 17 5.40 -11.44 1.13
N LEU A 18 4.86 -11.97 0.03
CA LEU A 18 4.85 -11.26 -1.24
C LEU A 18 3.84 -10.11 -1.30
N LEU A 19 2.68 -10.29 -0.66
CA LEU A 19 1.61 -9.28 -0.63
C LEU A 19 2.02 -7.99 0.11
N PRO A 20 2.54 -8.02 1.36
CA PRO A 20 2.98 -6.80 2.02
C PRO A 20 4.16 -6.11 1.31
N ILE A 21 5.08 -6.89 0.72
CA ILE A 21 6.19 -6.34 -0.08
C ILE A 21 5.67 -5.64 -1.35
N THR A 22 4.69 -6.23 -2.05
CA THR A 22 4.11 -5.63 -3.26
C THR A 22 3.32 -4.37 -2.95
N VAL A 23 2.57 -4.37 -1.84
CA VAL A 23 1.86 -3.18 -1.36
C VAL A 23 2.85 -2.09 -0.96
N ALA A 24 3.92 -2.42 -0.25
CA ALA A 24 4.98 -1.47 0.08
C ALA A 24 5.67 -0.90 -1.17
N ALA A 25 5.95 -1.73 -2.18
CA ALA A 25 6.50 -1.29 -3.45
C ALA A 25 5.53 -0.38 -4.21
N ALA A 26 4.23 -0.69 -4.21
CA ALA A 26 3.19 0.16 -4.81
C ALA A 26 3.11 1.54 -4.13
N VAL A 27 3.21 1.57 -2.80
CA VAL A 27 3.28 2.82 -2.02
C VAL A 27 4.52 3.65 -2.42
N LEU A 28 5.69 3.02 -2.54
CA LEU A 28 6.93 3.71 -2.95
C LEU A 28 6.84 4.30 -4.37
N VAL A 29 6.28 3.55 -5.33
CA VAL A 29 6.05 4.04 -6.70
C VAL A 29 5.04 5.20 -6.71
N PHE A 30 4.00 5.13 -5.87
CA PHE A 30 3.05 6.22 -5.69
C PHE A 30 3.73 7.51 -5.18
N PHE A 31 4.59 7.40 -4.16
CA PHE A 31 5.38 8.53 -3.67
C PHE A 31 6.32 9.09 -4.73
N TRP A 32 6.96 8.24 -5.54
CA TRP A 32 7.83 8.69 -6.63
C TRP A 32 7.07 9.54 -7.67
N GLY A 33 5.87 9.12 -8.07
CA GLY A 33 5.00 9.91 -8.95
C GLY A 33 4.57 11.24 -8.33
N LEU A 34 4.31 11.25 -7.01
CA LEU A 34 3.98 12.47 -6.27
C LEU A 34 5.14 13.47 -6.24
N PHE A 35 6.37 13.01 -5.94
CA PHE A 35 7.57 13.87 -5.94
C PHE A 35 7.83 14.49 -7.30
N GLN A 36 7.70 13.70 -8.38
CA GLN A 36 7.87 14.19 -9.74
C GLN A 36 6.86 15.28 -10.10
N SER A 37 5.63 15.16 -9.59
CA SER A 37 4.59 16.15 -9.85
C SER A 37 4.78 17.43 -9.05
N ILE A 38 5.37 17.37 -7.85
CA ILE A 38 5.74 18.56 -7.06
C ILE A 38 6.93 19.29 -7.70
N ALA A 39 7.92 18.56 -8.22
CA ALA A 39 9.13 19.14 -8.80
C ALA A 39 8.89 20.01 -10.06
N LYS A 40 7.75 19.85 -10.74
CA LYS A 40 7.39 20.62 -11.95
C LYS A 40 6.62 21.92 -11.67
N GLY A 41 6.33 22.27 -10.41
CA GLY A 41 5.38 23.33 -10.01
C GLY A 41 5.86 24.79 -10.09
N GLY A 42 6.86 25.15 -10.90
CA GLY A 42 7.52 26.48 -10.86
C GLY A 42 6.78 27.66 -11.50
N ASP A 43 5.68 27.43 -12.22
CA ASP A 43 4.94 28.48 -12.94
C ASP A 43 3.70 28.95 -12.13
N LYS A 44 3.24 30.19 -12.29
CA LYS A 44 2.15 30.73 -11.41
C LYS A 44 0.81 29.96 -11.52
N ASN A 45 0.50 29.45 -12.71
CA ASN A 45 -0.62 28.50 -12.92
C ASN A 45 -0.28 27.08 -12.42
N ALA A 46 1.00 26.73 -12.39
CA ALA A 46 1.48 25.46 -11.87
C ALA A 46 1.48 25.42 -10.34
N ALA A 47 1.57 26.56 -9.65
CA ALA A 47 1.52 26.65 -8.19
C ALA A 47 0.14 26.25 -7.62
N GLU A 48 -0.95 26.69 -8.26
CA GLU A 48 -2.31 26.30 -7.87
C GLU A 48 -2.57 24.82 -8.15
N SER A 49 -2.13 24.34 -9.32
CA SER A 49 -2.18 22.91 -9.67
C SER A 49 -1.33 22.05 -8.74
N ALA A 50 -0.14 22.51 -8.35
CA ALA A 50 0.74 21.82 -7.41
C ALA A 50 0.14 21.75 -6.01
N ARG A 51 -0.53 22.82 -5.55
CA ARG A 51 -1.24 22.82 -4.27
C ARG A 51 -2.39 21.83 -4.26
N ASN A 52 -3.18 21.79 -5.33
CA ASN A 52 -4.26 20.83 -5.46
C ASN A 52 -3.71 19.39 -5.47
N LEU A 53 -2.60 19.18 -6.16
CA LEU A 53 -1.94 17.87 -6.23
C LEU A 53 -1.31 17.43 -4.90
N MET A 54 -0.78 18.35 -4.08
CA MET A 54 -0.36 18.05 -2.71
C MET A 54 -1.55 17.58 -1.86
N VAL A 55 -2.70 18.23 -1.96
CA VAL A 55 -3.91 17.83 -1.24
C VAL A 55 -4.37 16.44 -1.68
N TRP A 56 -4.44 16.19 -2.99
CA TRP A 56 -4.77 14.86 -3.53
C TRP A 56 -3.76 13.78 -3.12
N GLY A 57 -2.46 14.11 -3.07
CA GLY A 57 -1.41 13.22 -2.58
C GLY A 57 -1.60 12.85 -1.12
N ILE A 58 -1.84 13.82 -0.25
CA ILE A 58 -2.09 13.59 1.18
C ILE A 58 -3.37 12.77 1.39
N LEU A 59 -4.45 13.07 0.66
CA LEU A 59 -5.71 12.32 0.72
C LEU A 59 -5.52 10.86 0.29
N ALA A 60 -4.81 10.63 -0.81
CA ALA A 60 -4.51 9.28 -1.29
C ALA A 60 -3.67 8.49 -0.27
N LEU A 61 -2.67 9.11 0.35
CA LEU A 61 -1.86 8.49 1.41
C LEU A 61 -2.70 8.15 2.64
N PHE A 62 -3.57 9.07 3.06
CA PHE A 62 -4.47 8.86 4.17
C PHE A 62 -5.40 7.67 3.92
N VAL A 63 -6.03 7.59 2.73
CA VAL A 63 -6.92 6.47 2.37
C VAL A 63 -6.15 5.15 2.30
N MET A 64 -4.97 5.13 1.69
CA MET A 64 -4.16 3.92 1.54
C MET A 64 -3.70 3.36 2.89
N LEU A 65 -3.23 4.23 3.79
CA LEU A 65 -2.82 3.85 5.15
C LEU A 65 -4.02 3.45 6.02
N SER A 66 -5.14 4.16 5.89
CA SER A 66 -6.37 3.86 6.62
C SER A 66 -6.93 2.49 6.24
N ALA A 67 -7.03 2.18 4.94
CA ALA A 67 -7.50 0.89 4.46
C ALA A 67 -6.58 -0.27 4.90
N TRP A 68 -5.25 -0.11 4.76
CA TRP A 68 -4.29 -1.14 5.20
C TRP A 68 -4.31 -1.33 6.73
N GLY A 69 -4.34 -0.24 7.48
CA GLY A 69 -4.44 -0.26 8.94
C GLY A 69 -5.72 -0.93 9.41
N LEU A 70 -6.86 -0.66 8.75
CA LEU A 70 -8.14 -1.32 9.01
C LEU A 70 -8.09 -2.82 8.72
N VAL A 71 -7.53 -3.22 7.58
CA VAL A 71 -7.37 -4.65 7.25
C VAL A 71 -6.53 -5.36 8.31
N LYS A 72 -5.39 -4.79 8.71
CA LYS A 72 -4.53 -5.35 9.75
C LYS A 72 -5.21 -5.38 11.13
N PHE A 73 -5.95 -4.33 11.48
CA PHE A 73 -6.69 -4.23 12.73
C PHE A 73 -7.78 -5.29 12.81
N ILE A 74 -8.55 -5.49 11.73
CA ILE A 74 -9.60 -6.52 11.64
C ILE A 74 -8.99 -7.92 11.69
N GLN A 75 -7.88 -8.17 10.99
CA GLN A 75 -7.16 -9.45 11.05
C GLN A 75 -6.71 -9.77 12.50
N SER A 76 -6.17 -8.77 13.20
CA SER A 76 -5.72 -8.91 14.59
C SER A 76 -6.89 -9.11 15.56
N GLY A 77 -7.98 -8.35 15.38
CA GLY A 77 -9.15 -8.37 16.27
C GLY A 77 -10.02 -9.62 16.12
N LEU A 78 -10.11 -10.19 14.91
CA LEU A 78 -10.82 -11.45 14.69
C LEU A 78 -9.99 -12.70 15.03
N ASN A 79 -8.76 -12.51 15.54
CA ASN A 79 -7.76 -13.56 15.73
C ASN A 79 -7.65 -14.48 14.51
N LEU A 80 -7.95 -13.92 13.32
CA LEU A 80 -7.63 -14.52 12.05
C LEU A 80 -6.13 -14.37 11.94
N ASN A 81 -5.45 -15.32 12.56
CA ASN A 81 -4.02 -15.53 12.44
C ASN A 81 -3.75 -15.89 10.97
N LEU A 82 -3.81 -14.89 10.08
CA LEU A 82 -3.24 -14.91 8.73
C LEU A 82 -1.71 -14.81 8.82
N ASN A 83 -1.18 -15.36 9.88
CA ASN A 83 0.21 -15.42 10.24
C ASN A 83 0.44 -16.87 10.65
N PRO A 84 0.68 -17.75 9.66
CA PRO A 84 1.42 -18.94 9.95
C PRO A 84 2.87 -18.44 10.13
N LEU A 85 3.22 -17.99 11.33
CA LEU A 85 4.59 -18.14 11.84
C LEU A 85 4.62 -19.51 12.52
#